data_AF-A0A556CBX8-F1
#
_entry.id   AF-A0A556CBX8-F1
#
_cell.length_a   1.000
_cell.length_b   1.000
_cell.length_c   1.000
_cell.angle_alpha   90.00
_cell.angle_beta   90.00
_cell.angle_gamma   90.00
#
_symmetry.space_group_name_H-M   'P 1'
#
loop_
_entity.id
_entity.type
_entity.pdbx_description
1 polymer ?
#
loop_
_entity_poly.entity_id
_entity_poly.type
_entity_poly.pdbx_seq_one_letter_code
_entity_poly.pdbx_strand_id
1 'polypeptide(L)'
;MLAFPAVNDLPTPPHDVLASIPSPSVSSFSLGPLTIHFYALCILAGIVIAIVLTNHRLTKRGVEEWQVLDIATLAVPMAIIGARIYHVITHYTDYFGPGRNPWNPFEPGSVWAIWEGGIAIFGSLIGGTLGALIMCRRLNIKLTALLDAIAPGLILAQACGRFGNWFNQELFGQPTTLPWGLEIDPNNPAFPPGLPVDTLFHPTFLYEVIWNSLGALVLLWLGRHLFFQWGRLFGMYLVWYGAGRIVWESIRLDPSFVVLGLRTNVWAAIGAVALGVLIIGFQRLRHPEPEESPFIKDREQQTTATD
;
A
#
# COMPACT_ATOMS: atom_id res chain seq x y z
N MET A 1 -23.38 -15.88 2.20
CA MET A 1 -22.61 -17.09 1.81
C MET A 1 -22.75 -17.20 0.31
N LEU A 2 -21.84 -16.61 -0.46
CA LEU A 2 -21.82 -16.82 -1.92
C LEU A 2 -21.20 -18.20 -2.12
N ALA A 3 -22.03 -19.18 -2.44
CA ALA A 3 -21.59 -20.51 -2.78
C ALA A 3 -20.67 -20.41 -3.99
N PHE A 4 -19.50 -21.06 -3.92
CA PHE A 4 -18.70 -21.33 -5.10
C PHE A 4 -19.58 -22.11 -6.09
N PRO A 5 -19.55 -21.81 -7.40
CA PRO A 5 -20.15 -22.69 -8.40
C PRO A 5 -19.56 -24.08 -8.22
N ALA A 6 -20.36 -25.13 -8.43
CA ALA A 6 -19.82 -26.48 -8.48
C ALA A 6 -18.75 -26.54 -9.60
N VAL A 7 -17.74 -27.41 -9.47
CA VAL A 7 -16.67 -27.59 -10.47
C VAL A 7 -17.25 -27.83 -11.88
N ASN A 8 -18.47 -28.36 -11.97
CA ASN A 8 -19.19 -28.64 -13.21
C ASN A 8 -19.88 -27.40 -13.85
N ASP A 9 -19.95 -26.27 -13.15
CA ASP A 9 -20.54 -25.01 -13.63
C ASP A 9 -19.47 -23.99 -14.09
N LEU A 10 -18.19 -24.39 -14.05
CA LEU A 10 -17.11 -23.54 -14.55
C LEU A 10 -17.07 -23.63 -16.09
N PRO A 11 -17.27 -22.52 -16.80
CA PRO A 11 -17.16 -22.55 -18.25
C PRO A 11 -15.75 -22.97 -18.68
N THR A 12 -15.67 -23.97 -19.55
CA THR A 12 -14.42 -24.42 -20.16
C THR A 12 -13.81 -23.26 -20.93
N PRO A 13 -12.57 -22.85 -20.64
CA PRO A 13 -11.92 -21.79 -21.41
C PRO A 13 -11.77 -22.27 -22.86
N PRO A 14 -12.02 -21.40 -23.86
CA PRO A 14 -11.76 -21.77 -25.24
C PRO A 14 -10.26 -22.06 -25.38
N HIS A 15 -9.94 -23.26 -25.87
CA HIS A 15 -8.59 -23.61 -26.29
C HIS A 15 -8.08 -22.51 -27.25
N ASP A 16 -6.98 -21.84 -26.90
CA ASP A 16 -6.40 -20.66 -27.56
C ASP A 16 -7.07 -19.29 -27.27
N VAL A 17 -7.06 -18.86 -26.02
CA VAL A 17 -7.24 -17.44 -25.69
C VAL A 17 -6.00 -16.65 -26.11
N LEU A 18 -5.97 -16.13 -27.33
CA LEU A 18 -4.84 -15.38 -27.91
C LEU A 18 -4.34 -14.16 -27.11
N ALA A 19 -5.14 -13.66 -26.16
CA ALA A 19 -4.84 -12.47 -25.37
C ALA A 19 -4.68 -12.75 -23.87
N SER A 20 -4.58 -14.02 -23.46
CA SER A 20 -4.32 -14.37 -22.06
C SER A 20 -2.99 -13.76 -21.61
N ILE A 21 -2.91 -13.46 -20.32
CA ILE A 21 -1.72 -12.86 -19.73
C ILE A 21 -0.92 -13.99 -19.11
N PRO A 22 0.29 -14.28 -19.61
CA PRO A 22 1.12 -15.32 -19.03
C PRO A 22 1.67 -14.87 -17.68
N SER A 23 1.88 -15.83 -16.78
CA SER A 23 2.61 -15.60 -15.54
C SER A 23 4.11 -15.87 -15.70
N PRO A 24 4.99 -15.13 -15.02
CA PRO A 24 6.42 -15.38 -15.04
C PRO A 24 6.75 -16.76 -14.46
N SER A 25 7.66 -17.49 -15.10
CA SER A 25 8.14 -18.80 -14.62
C SER A 25 9.13 -18.70 -13.46
N VAL A 26 9.66 -17.50 -13.20
CA VAL A 26 10.64 -17.21 -12.15
C VAL A 26 10.18 -16.03 -11.31
N SER A 27 10.32 -16.14 -9.99
CA SER A 27 9.95 -15.10 -9.01
C SER A 27 11.15 -14.56 -8.22
N SER A 28 12.33 -15.15 -8.40
CA SER A 28 13.57 -14.77 -7.73
C SER A 28 14.81 -15.24 -8.49
N PHE A 29 15.98 -14.74 -8.09
CA PHE A 29 17.28 -15.26 -8.49
C PHE A 29 18.23 -15.25 -7.30
N SER A 30 19.21 -16.15 -7.29
CA SER A 30 20.16 -16.28 -6.19
C SER A 30 21.57 -15.82 -6.60
N LEU A 31 22.20 -15.03 -5.74
CA LEU A 31 23.61 -14.64 -5.80
C LEU A 31 24.34 -15.29 -4.61
N GLY A 32 24.85 -16.51 -4.82
CA GLY A 32 25.42 -17.30 -3.73
C GLY A 32 24.38 -17.62 -2.65
N PRO A 33 24.61 -17.25 -1.37
CA PRO A 33 23.64 -17.51 -0.29
C PRO A 33 22.46 -16.52 -0.27
N LEU A 34 22.49 -15.45 -1.06
CA LEU A 34 21.47 -14.40 -1.06
C LEU A 34 20.46 -14.64 -2.19
N THR A 35 19.20 -14.88 -1.83
CA THR A 35 18.09 -14.93 -2.80
C THR A 35 17.40 -13.58 -2.88
N ILE A 36 17.35 -13.01 -4.08
CA ILE A 36 16.67 -11.74 -4.37
C ILE A 36 15.34 -12.06 -5.04
N HIS A 37 14.25 -11.68 -4.38
CA HIS A 37 12.91 -11.85 -4.91
C HIS A 37 12.48 -10.63 -5.74
N PHE A 38 11.81 -10.87 -6.87
CA PHE A 38 11.37 -9.79 -7.75
C PHE A 38 10.34 -8.88 -7.10
N TYR A 39 9.47 -9.39 -6.22
CA TYR A 39 8.53 -8.56 -5.47
C TYR A 39 9.27 -7.47 -4.65
N ALA A 40 10.44 -7.80 -4.08
CA ALA A 40 11.22 -6.85 -3.30
C ALA A 40 11.80 -5.74 -4.19
N LEU A 41 12.24 -6.08 -5.41
CA LEU A 41 12.69 -5.11 -6.40
C LEU A 41 11.54 -4.19 -6.85
N CYS A 42 10.34 -4.75 -7.07
CA CYS A 42 9.15 -3.96 -7.40
C CYS A 42 8.79 -2.97 -6.29
N ILE A 43 8.83 -3.40 -5.03
CA ILE A 43 8.59 -2.52 -3.87
C ILE A 43 9.67 -1.43 -3.79
N LEU A 44 10.95 -1.78 -3.97
CA LEU A 44 12.05 -0.82 -3.94
C LEU A 44 11.91 0.24 -5.05
N ALA A 45 11.56 -0.18 -6.26
CA ALA A 45 11.27 0.73 -7.36
C ALA A 45 10.11 1.69 -7.01
N GLY A 46 9.05 1.16 -6.38
CA GLY A 46 7.94 1.98 -5.87
C GLY A 46 8.38 3.01 -4.82
N ILE A 47 9.23 2.62 -3.88
CA ILE A 47 9.80 3.53 -2.86
C ILE A 47 10.61 4.65 -3.53
N VAL A 48 11.48 4.32 -4.49
CA VAL A 48 12.28 5.31 -5.22
C VAL A 48 11.38 6.30 -5.96
N ILE A 49 10.36 5.81 -6.68
CA ILE A 49 9.37 6.66 -7.35
C ILE A 49 8.67 7.58 -6.36
N ALA A 50 8.24 7.05 -5.22
CA ALA A 50 7.56 7.83 -4.19
C ALA A 50 8.46 8.93 -3.62
N ILE A 51 9.72 8.61 -3.29
CA ILE A 51 10.69 9.58 -2.76
C ILE A 51 11.00 10.67 -3.78
N VAL A 52 11.33 10.31 -5.02
CA VAL A 52 11.68 11.28 -6.08
C VAL A 52 10.51 12.21 -6.36
N LEU A 53 9.28 11.67 -6.47
CA LEU A 53 8.10 12.48 -6.73
C LEU A 53 7.74 13.38 -5.54
N THR A 54 7.87 12.87 -4.32
CA THR A 54 7.64 13.66 -3.10
C THR A 54 8.66 14.79 -2.99
N ASN A 55 9.95 14.50 -3.24
CA ASN A 55 11.02 15.48 -3.24
C ASN A 55 10.70 16.62 -4.22
N HIS A 56 10.45 16.29 -5.49
CA HIS A 56 10.11 17.26 -6.52
C HIS A 56 8.93 18.15 -6.14
N ARG A 57 7.90 17.57 -5.50
CA ARG A 57 6.70 18.30 -5.08
C ARG A 57 6.97 19.19 -3.86
N LEU A 58 7.80 18.78 -2.92
CA LEU A 58 8.19 19.59 -1.76
C LEU A 58 9.15 20.72 -2.17
N THR A 59 10.14 20.45 -3.01
CA THR A 59 11.10 21.47 -3.48
C THR A 59 10.41 22.56 -4.29
N LYS A 60 9.39 22.22 -5.10
CA LYS A 60 8.53 23.22 -5.77
C LYS A 60 7.78 24.15 -4.81
N ARG A 61 7.68 23.79 -3.54
CA ARG A 61 7.04 24.58 -2.48
C ARG A 61 8.06 25.29 -1.57
N GLY A 62 9.34 25.23 -1.89
CA GLY A 62 10.42 25.89 -1.13
C GLY A 62 11.02 25.06 0.00
N VAL A 63 10.71 23.76 0.09
CA VAL A 63 11.40 22.82 0.98
C VAL A 63 12.78 22.49 0.40
N GLU A 64 13.78 22.27 1.25
CA GLU A 64 15.13 21.93 0.80
C GLU A 64 15.15 20.61 0.01
N GLU A 65 16.02 20.55 -1.01
CA GLU A 65 16.16 19.35 -1.83
C GLU A 65 16.60 18.16 -0.98
N TRP A 66 15.98 17.00 -1.20
CA TRP A 66 16.24 15.75 -0.51
C TRP A 66 15.96 15.74 0.99
N GLN A 67 15.36 16.80 1.54
CA GLN A 67 14.90 16.84 2.94
C GLN A 67 13.83 15.77 3.24
N VAL A 68 13.18 15.22 2.22
CA VAL A 68 12.32 14.03 2.35
C VAL A 68 13.09 12.79 2.82
N LEU A 69 14.40 12.68 2.52
CA LEU A 69 15.25 11.59 3.00
C LEU A 69 15.52 11.73 4.51
N ASP A 70 15.63 12.95 5.03
CA ASP A 70 15.75 13.17 6.48
C ASP A 70 14.49 12.66 7.21
N ILE A 71 13.31 12.93 6.62
CA ILE A 71 12.04 12.39 7.11
C ILE A 71 12.04 10.86 7.04
N ALA A 72 12.45 10.29 5.91
CA ALA A 72 12.52 8.85 5.70
C ALA A 72 13.49 8.15 6.67
N THR A 73 14.58 8.82 7.05
CA THR A 73 15.61 8.28 7.96
C THR A 73 15.05 7.90 9.33
N LEU A 74 14.01 8.59 9.82
CA LEU A 74 13.29 8.17 11.02
C LEU A 74 12.02 7.37 10.70
N ALA A 75 11.28 7.74 9.65
CA ALA A 75 10.01 7.10 9.31
C ALA A 75 10.18 5.61 8.95
N VAL A 76 11.21 5.25 8.19
CA VAL A 76 11.43 3.86 7.74
C VAL A 76 11.82 2.94 8.92
N PRO A 77 12.79 3.27 9.78
CA PRO A 77 13.07 2.46 10.96
C PRO A 77 11.88 2.34 11.91
N MET A 78 11.16 3.45 12.14
CA MET A 78 9.95 3.41 12.98
C MET A 78 8.84 2.55 12.36
N ALA A 79 8.71 2.52 11.02
CA ALA A 79 7.80 1.62 10.34
C ALA A 79 8.18 0.15 10.56
N ILE A 80 9.47 -0.21 10.43
CA ILE A 80 9.92 -1.59 10.66
C ILE A 80 9.68 -2.00 12.12
N ILE A 81 10.05 -1.15 13.08
CA ILE A 81 9.82 -1.37 14.51
C ILE A 81 8.33 -1.53 14.80
N GLY A 82 7.50 -0.61 14.32
CA GLY A 82 6.06 -0.66 14.50
C GLY A 82 5.43 -1.91 13.90
N ALA A 83 5.89 -2.31 12.70
CA ALA A 83 5.41 -3.52 12.04
C ALA A 83 5.71 -4.79 12.83
N ARG A 84 6.91 -4.87 13.42
CA ARG A 84 7.29 -6.01 14.25
C ARG A 84 6.52 -6.05 15.55
N ILE A 85 6.41 -4.91 16.25
CA ILE A 85 5.63 -4.81 17.49
C ILE A 85 4.18 -5.26 17.24
N TYR A 86 3.55 -4.75 16.19
CA TYR A 86 2.16 -5.10 15.87
C TYR A 86 2.01 -6.58 15.52
N HIS A 87 2.96 -7.15 14.77
CA HIS A 87 2.93 -8.57 14.44
C HIS A 87 3.04 -9.45 15.69
N VAL A 88 4.00 -9.17 16.57
CA VAL A 88 4.20 -9.91 17.84
C VAL A 88 2.97 -9.83 18.73
N ILE A 89 2.32 -8.66 18.82
CA ILE A 89 1.10 -8.48 19.62
C ILE A 89 -0.07 -9.29 19.04
N THR A 90 -0.24 -9.27 17.72
CA THR A 90 -1.36 -9.96 17.07
C THR A 90 -1.18 -11.47 16.99
N HIS A 91 0.07 -11.95 16.98
CA HIS A 91 0.45 -13.36 16.96
C HIS A 91 1.05 -13.78 18.30
N TYR A 92 0.49 -13.29 19.41
CA TYR A 92 1.05 -13.45 20.75
C TYR A 92 1.38 -14.91 21.10
N THR A 93 0.50 -15.86 20.74
CA THR A 93 0.69 -17.30 20.99
C THR A 93 1.89 -17.88 20.25
N ASP A 94 2.28 -17.31 19.11
CA ASP A 94 3.42 -17.76 18.32
C ASP A 94 4.75 -17.39 18.98
N TYR A 95 4.76 -16.35 19.82
CA TYR A 95 5.98 -15.89 20.50
C TYR A 95 6.02 -16.33 21.97
N PHE A 96 4.90 -16.31 22.67
CA PHE A 96 4.83 -16.50 24.13
C PHE A 96 4.22 -17.86 24.55
N GLY A 97 4.27 -18.86 23.67
CA GLY A 97 3.82 -20.22 23.96
C GLY A 97 4.75 -21.01 24.91
N PRO A 98 4.30 -22.15 25.48
CA PRO A 98 5.10 -22.97 26.38
C PRO A 98 6.41 -23.43 25.73
N GLY A 99 7.53 -23.26 26.43
CA GLY A 99 8.85 -23.71 25.97
C GLY A 99 9.56 -22.77 24.98
N ARG A 100 9.03 -21.57 24.72
CA ARG A 100 9.67 -20.55 23.87
C ARG A 100 10.39 -19.49 24.69
N ASN A 101 11.54 -19.03 24.20
CA ASN A 101 12.22 -17.84 24.73
C ASN A 101 12.25 -16.72 23.67
N PRO A 102 11.17 -15.92 23.56
CA PRO A 102 11.01 -14.95 22.47
C PRO A 102 12.06 -13.83 22.49
N TRP A 103 12.81 -13.67 23.58
CA TRP A 103 13.83 -12.62 23.72
C TRP A 103 15.22 -13.05 23.27
N ASN A 104 15.47 -14.35 23.10
CA ASN A 104 16.75 -14.84 22.63
C ASN A 104 16.88 -14.58 21.12
N PRO A 105 17.84 -13.75 20.64
CA PRO A 105 17.98 -13.45 19.22
C PRO A 105 18.54 -14.62 18.39
N PHE A 106 19.04 -15.67 19.03
CA PHE A 106 19.63 -16.85 18.39
C PHE A 106 18.66 -18.04 18.30
N GLU A 107 17.45 -17.91 18.83
CA GLU A 107 16.39 -18.93 18.72
C GLU A 107 15.41 -18.56 17.60
N PRO A 108 14.99 -19.53 16.76
CA PRO A 108 13.90 -19.33 15.80
C PRO A 108 12.62 -18.90 16.51
N GLY A 109 11.92 -17.90 15.98
CA GLY A 109 10.73 -17.32 16.63
C GLY A 109 11.05 -16.23 17.66
N SER A 110 12.27 -15.66 17.61
CA SER A 110 12.62 -14.48 18.39
C SER A 110 11.82 -13.24 17.96
N VAL A 111 11.45 -12.35 18.90
CA VAL A 111 10.82 -11.06 18.56
C VAL A 111 11.74 -10.16 17.73
N TRP A 112 13.05 -10.40 17.74
CA TRP A 112 14.04 -9.60 17.00
C TRP A 112 14.23 -10.08 15.56
N ALA A 113 13.83 -11.31 15.25
CA ALA A 113 14.10 -11.97 13.98
C ALA A 113 13.16 -11.45 12.85
N ILE A 114 13.41 -10.23 12.40
CA ILE A 114 12.70 -9.62 11.26
C ILE A 114 13.03 -10.30 9.93
N TRP A 115 14.17 -11.00 9.85
CA TRP A 115 14.58 -11.77 8.67
C TRP A 115 13.80 -13.07 8.50
N GLU A 116 13.12 -13.56 9.55
CA GLU A 116 12.20 -14.70 9.48
C GLU A 116 10.82 -14.30 8.94
N GLY A 117 10.64 -13.03 8.55
CA GLY A 117 9.35 -12.45 8.21
C GLY A 117 8.62 -11.92 9.44
N GLY A 118 7.29 -11.99 9.46
CA GLY A 118 6.47 -11.52 10.58
C GLY A 118 6.48 -9.99 10.74
N ILE A 119 6.04 -9.30 9.69
CA ILE A 119 5.92 -7.84 9.61
C ILE A 119 4.46 -7.52 9.30
N ALA A 120 3.80 -6.76 10.18
CA ALA A 120 2.41 -6.39 10.00
C ALA A 120 2.26 -4.98 9.41
N ILE A 121 1.49 -4.85 8.31
CA ILE A 121 1.33 -3.60 7.58
C ILE A 121 0.72 -2.48 8.43
N PHE A 122 -0.23 -2.77 9.31
CA PHE A 122 -0.82 -1.77 10.21
C PHE A 122 0.23 -1.19 11.16
N GLY A 123 1.13 -2.03 11.68
CA GLY A 123 2.25 -1.59 12.49
C GLY A 123 3.22 -0.70 11.70
N SER A 124 3.51 -1.04 10.44
CA SER A 124 4.34 -0.18 9.58
C SER A 124 3.71 1.19 9.33
N LEU A 125 2.39 1.24 9.13
CA LEU A 125 1.68 2.49 8.88
C LEU A 125 1.69 3.39 10.12
N ILE A 126 1.44 2.82 11.30
CA ILE A 126 1.47 3.56 12.57
C ILE A 126 2.88 4.07 12.85
N GLY A 127 3.87 3.17 12.85
CA GLY A 127 5.26 3.51 13.14
C GLY A 127 5.82 4.52 12.14
N GLY A 128 5.61 4.31 10.84
CA GLY A 128 6.05 5.22 9.80
C GLY A 128 5.41 6.60 9.89
N THR A 129 4.11 6.66 10.18
CA THR A 129 3.41 7.94 10.37
C THR A 129 3.94 8.69 11.60
N LEU A 130 4.21 7.99 12.70
CA LEU A 130 4.81 8.61 13.89
C LEU A 130 6.22 9.14 13.62
N GLY A 131 7.07 8.36 12.95
CA GLY A 131 8.41 8.80 12.55
C GLY A 131 8.37 10.02 11.63
N ALA A 132 7.49 10.01 10.63
CA ALA A 132 7.28 11.14 9.74
C ALA A 132 6.77 12.38 10.49
N LEU A 133 5.81 12.22 11.41
CA LEU A 133 5.28 13.31 12.24
C LEU A 133 6.38 13.95 13.11
N ILE A 134 7.24 13.13 13.73
CA ILE A 134 8.35 13.61 14.54
C ILE A 134 9.35 14.40 13.68
N MET A 135 9.74 13.88 12.53
CA MET A 135 10.69 14.57 11.65
C MET A 135 10.10 15.83 11.02
N CYS A 136 8.84 15.81 10.58
CA CYS A 136 8.16 17.02 10.10
C CYS A 136 8.20 18.14 11.15
N ARG A 137 7.97 17.82 12.43
CA ARG A 137 8.10 18.81 13.50
C ARG A 137 9.52 19.32 13.69
N ARG A 138 10.52 18.43 13.64
CA ARG A 138 11.95 18.82 13.78
C ARG A 138 12.42 19.70 12.61
N LEU A 139 11.88 19.47 11.42
CA LEU A 139 12.25 20.18 10.19
C LEU A 139 11.32 21.38 9.91
N ASN A 140 10.42 21.71 10.85
CA ASN A 140 9.43 22.77 10.71
C ASN A 140 8.50 22.63 9.48
N ILE A 141 8.28 21.40 8.97
CA ILE A 141 7.42 21.11 7.82
C ILE A 141 6.03 20.70 8.32
N LYS A 142 4.98 21.27 7.74
CA LYS A 142 3.60 20.84 8.01
C LYS A 142 3.39 19.41 7.53
N LEU A 143 2.85 18.55 8.40
CA LEU A 143 2.51 17.18 8.03
C LEU A 143 1.54 17.14 6.83
N THR A 144 0.59 18.08 6.74
CA THR A 144 -0.33 18.18 5.60
C THR A 144 0.40 18.43 4.28
N ALA A 145 1.46 19.24 4.29
CA ALA A 145 2.27 19.50 3.10
C ALA A 145 3.03 18.24 2.66
N LEU A 146 3.58 17.47 3.61
CA LEU A 146 4.16 16.16 3.33
C LEU A 146 3.13 15.18 2.77
N LEU A 147 1.95 15.07 3.40
CA LEU A 147 0.89 14.15 2.99
C LEU A 147 0.37 14.44 1.57
N ASP A 148 0.19 15.71 1.23
CA ASP A 148 -0.20 16.09 -0.14
C ASP A 148 0.94 15.88 -1.15
N ALA A 149 2.20 16.05 -0.74
CA ALA A 149 3.33 15.79 -1.60
C ALA A 149 3.51 14.29 -1.88
N ILE A 150 3.36 13.43 -0.87
CA ILE A 150 3.58 11.99 -0.98
C ILE A 150 2.43 11.25 -1.66
N ALA A 151 1.19 11.75 -1.59
CA ALA A 151 0.00 11.04 -2.06
C ALA A 151 0.11 10.46 -3.50
N PRO A 152 0.57 11.21 -4.53
CA PRO A 152 0.74 10.64 -5.87
C PRO A 152 1.87 9.59 -5.94
N GLY A 153 2.92 9.76 -5.17
CA GLY A 153 4.03 8.80 -5.10
C GLY A 153 3.61 7.51 -4.40
N LEU A 154 2.80 7.62 -3.35
CA LEU A 154 2.31 6.50 -2.56
C LEU A 154 1.44 5.55 -3.39
N ILE A 155 0.50 6.09 -4.19
CA ILE A 155 -0.35 5.26 -5.04
C ILE A 155 0.43 4.62 -6.20
N LEU A 156 1.47 5.28 -6.73
CA LEU A 156 2.38 4.67 -7.69
C LEU A 156 3.21 3.55 -7.07
N ALA A 157 3.69 3.72 -5.84
CA ALA A 157 4.39 2.66 -5.11
C ALA A 157 3.50 1.43 -4.90
N GLN A 158 2.20 1.64 -4.62
CA GLN A 158 1.21 0.56 -4.56
C GLN A 158 1.06 -0.15 -5.91
N ALA A 159 1.01 0.59 -7.03
CA ALA A 159 1.00 0.00 -8.37
C ALA A 159 2.25 -0.86 -8.61
N CYS A 160 3.44 -0.36 -8.26
CA CYS A 160 4.69 -1.13 -8.37
C CYS A 160 4.62 -2.43 -7.56
N GLY A 161 4.12 -2.40 -6.32
CA GLY A 161 3.95 -3.59 -5.49
C GLY A 161 3.07 -4.68 -6.12
N ARG A 162 2.09 -4.31 -6.96
CA ARG A 162 1.22 -5.27 -7.65
C ARG A 162 1.93 -6.11 -8.69
N PHE A 163 2.99 -5.58 -9.32
CA PHE A 163 3.84 -6.41 -10.17
C PHE A 163 4.55 -7.52 -9.37
N GLY A 164 4.83 -7.30 -8.09
CA GLY A 164 5.34 -8.35 -7.21
C GLY A 164 4.36 -9.52 -7.07
N ASN A 165 3.05 -9.23 -6.98
CA ASN A 165 2.03 -10.27 -6.94
C ASN A 165 1.92 -11.05 -8.26
N TRP A 166 2.16 -10.39 -9.40
CA TRP A 166 2.24 -11.06 -10.70
C TRP A 166 3.44 -12.00 -10.80
N PHE A 167 4.64 -11.58 -10.39
CA PHE A 167 5.82 -12.47 -10.32
C PHE A 167 5.63 -13.65 -9.37
N ASN A 168 4.98 -13.44 -8.23
CA ASN A 168 4.68 -14.49 -7.26
C ASN A 168 3.48 -15.36 -7.67
N GLN A 169 2.73 -14.94 -8.70
CA GLN A 169 1.46 -15.53 -9.12
C GLN A 169 0.47 -15.71 -7.96
N GLU A 170 0.28 -14.64 -7.18
CA GLU A 170 -0.57 -14.63 -5.99
C GLU A 170 -1.60 -13.49 -6.06
N LEU A 171 -2.60 -13.55 -5.17
CA LEU A 171 -3.61 -12.51 -5.01
C LEU A 171 -4.44 -12.18 -6.26
N PHE A 172 -4.58 -13.15 -7.18
CA PHE A 172 -5.42 -13.08 -8.37
C PHE A 172 -6.92 -13.19 -8.04
N GLY A 173 -7.76 -12.84 -9.02
CA GLY A 173 -9.21 -12.83 -8.86
C GLY A 173 -9.88 -14.16 -9.16
N GLN A 174 -11.21 -14.18 -9.15
CA GLN A 174 -12.03 -15.36 -9.48
C GLN A 174 -11.75 -15.92 -10.88
N PRO A 175 -12.09 -17.21 -11.13
CA PRO A 175 -12.01 -17.80 -12.46
C PRO A 175 -12.78 -16.96 -13.49
N THR A 176 -12.25 -16.87 -14.71
CA THR A 176 -12.80 -16.02 -15.76
C THR A 176 -12.64 -16.65 -17.13
N THR A 177 -13.53 -16.29 -18.06
CA THR A 177 -13.45 -16.65 -19.49
C THR A 177 -13.08 -15.47 -20.36
N LEU A 178 -12.78 -14.32 -19.75
CA LEU A 178 -12.42 -13.12 -20.48
C LEU A 178 -11.11 -13.32 -21.23
N PRO A 179 -10.96 -12.69 -22.41
CA PRO A 179 -9.82 -12.94 -23.27
C PRO A 179 -8.50 -12.43 -22.69
N TRP A 180 -8.52 -11.59 -21.65
CA TRP A 180 -7.35 -11.11 -20.89
C TRP A 180 -7.16 -11.83 -19.55
N GLY A 181 -7.67 -13.06 -19.42
CA GLY A 181 -7.51 -13.88 -18.24
C GLY A 181 -6.03 -14.13 -17.93
N LEU A 182 -5.69 -14.17 -16.64
CA LEU A 182 -4.36 -14.45 -16.11
C LEU A 182 -4.16 -15.96 -16.01
N GLU A 183 -3.08 -16.44 -16.60
CA GLU A 183 -2.59 -17.81 -16.43
C GLU A 183 -1.87 -17.91 -15.09
N ILE A 184 -2.11 -18.97 -14.33
CA ILE A 184 -1.42 -19.27 -13.08
C ILE A 184 -0.87 -20.68 -13.19
N ASP A 185 0.36 -20.91 -12.74
CA ASP A 185 0.95 -22.24 -12.71
C ASP A 185 0.07 -23.15 -11.82
N PRO A 186 -0.45 -24.28 -12.36
CA PRO A 186 -1.25 -25.24 -11.62
C PRO A 186 -0.54 -25.84 -10.40
N ASN A 187 0.79 -25.82 -10.40
CA ASN A 187 1.61 -26.28 -9.27
C ASN A 187 1.86 -25.18 -8.23
N ASN A 188 1.40 -23.95 -8.48
CA ASN A 188 1.53 -22.87 -7.51
C ASN A 188 0.65 -23.16 -6.29
N PRO A 189 1.16 -23.03 -5.05
CA PRO A 189 0.35 -23.20 -3.83
C PRO A 189 -0.88 -22.31 -3.73
N ALA A 190 -0.89 -21.16 -4.43
CA ALA A 190 -2.02 -20.25 -4.49
C ALA A 190 -3.13 -20.73 -5.45
N PHE A 191 -2.84 -21.69 -6.34
CA PHE A 191 -3.81 -22.24 -7.28
C PHE A 191 -4.90 -23.03 -6.51
N PRO A 192 -6.19 -22.69 -6.65
CA PRO A 192 -7.23 -23.37 -5.88
C PRO A 192 -7.36 -24.86 -6.25
N PRO A 193 -7.38 -25.77 -5.27
CA PRO A 193 -7.45 -27.21 -5.54
C PRO A 193 -8.79 -27.58 -6.19
N GLY A 194 -8.76 -28.47 -7.18
CA GLY A 194 -9.95 -29.00 -7.85
C GLY A 194 -10.42 -28.21 -9.07
N LEU A 195 -9.70 -27.16 -9.47
CA LEU A 195 -9.96 -26.44 -10.73
C LEU A 195 -9.20 -27.07 -11.91
N PRO A 196 -9.73 -26.98 -13.15
CA PRO A 196 -9.00 -27.36 -14.36
C PRO A 196 -7.67 -26.62 -14.50
N VAL A 197 -6.64 -27.32 -14.99
CA VAL A 197 -5.25 -26.82 -15.15
C VAL A 197 -5.17 -25.58 -16.06
N ASP A 198 -6.10 -25.47 -17.00
CA ASP A 198 -6.26 -24.41 -17.99
C ASP A 198 -7.15 -23.24 -17.50
N THR A 199 -7.56 -23.25 -16.22
CA THR A 199 -8.40 -22.18 -15.66
C THR A 199 -7.67 -20.83 -15.69
N LEU A 200 -8.31 -19.83 -16.31
CA LEU A 200 -7.86 -18.45 -16.27
C LEU A 200 -8.49 -17.70 -15.11
N PHE A 201 -7.77 -16.72 -14.57
CA PHE A 201 -8.23 -15.90 -13.44
C PHE A 201 -8.30 -14.42 -13.81
N HIS A 202 -9.12 -13.64 -13.11
CA HIS A 202 -9.08 -12.19 -13.28
C HIS A 202 -7.70 -11.63 -12.88
N PRO A 203 -6.98 -10.90 -13.76
CA PRO A 203 -5.69 -10.25 -13.45
C PRO A 203 -5.88 -9.03 -12.53
N THR A 204 -6.22 -9.28 -11.26
CA THR A 204 -6.40 -8.22 -10.24
C THR A 204 -5.16 -7.34 -10.11
N PHE A 205 -3.95 -7.89 -10.25
CA PHE A 205 -2.73 -7.10 -10.26
C PHE A 205 -2.79 -5.99 -11.33
N LEU A 206 -3.21 -6.34 -12.55
CA LEU A 206 -3.27 -5.41 -13.68
C LEU A 206 -4.37 -4.38 -13.47
N TYR A 207 -5.54 -4.81 -12.99
CA TYR A 207 -6.63 -3.90 -12.66
C TYR A 207 -6.20 -2.88 -11.60
N GLU A 208 -5.51 -3.34 -10.56
CA GLU A 208 -4.98 -2.48 -9.50
C GLU A 208 -3.85 -1.56 -10.01
N VAL A 209 -2.95 -2.04 -10.88
CA VAL A 209 -1.92 -1.20 -11.52
C VAL A 209 -2.58 -0.07 -12.31
N ILE A 210 -3.54 -0.39 -13.19
CA ILE A 210 -4.24 0.61 -14.01
C ILE A 210 -4.97 1.62 -13.12
N TRP A 211 -5.73 1.14 -12.13
CA TRP A 211 -6.48 2.00 -11.21
C TRP A 211 -5.57 2.94 -10.42
N ASN A 212 -4.45 2.43 -9.91
CA ASN A 212 -3.50 3.19 -9.12
C ASN A 212 -2.72 4.20 -9.97
N SER A 213 -2.31 3.82 -11.19
CA SER A 213 -1.68 4.74 -12.14
C SER A 213 -2.62 5.84 -12.58
N LEU A 214 -3.89 5.52 -12.89
CA LEU A 214 -4.93 6.52 -13.16
C LEU A 214 -5.12 7.46 -11.96
N GLY A 215 -5.17 6.90 -10.74
CA GLY A 215 -5.26 7.69 -9.51
C GLY A 215 -4.07 8.63 -9.34
N ALA A 216 -2.85 8.20 -9.64
CA ALA A 216 -1.68 9.08 -9.62
C ALA A 216 -1.85 10.25 -10.60
N LEU A 217 -2.30 9.99 -11.84
CA LEU A 217 -2.55 11.03 -12.83
C LEU A 217 -3.64 12.01 -12.37
N VAL A 218 -4.73 11.50 -11.79
CA VAL A 218 -5.80 12.33 -11.21
C VAL A 218 -5.26 13.19 -10.08
N LEU A 219 -4.50 12.63 -9.14
CA LEU A 219 -3.93 13.40 -8.02
C LEU A 219 -2.92 14.46 -8.50
N LEU A 220 -2.09 14.15 -9.50
CA LEU A 220 -1.17 15.12 -10.09
C LEU A 220 -1.94 16.25 -10.79
N TRP A 221 -3.00 15.92 -11.51
CA TRP A 221 -3.87 16.90 -12.17
C TRP A 221 -4.60 17.79 -11.15
N LEU A 222 -5.24 17.20 -10.13
CA LEU A 222 -5.92 17.94 -9.05
C LEU A 222 -4.97 18.85 -8.29
N GLY A 223 -3.78 18.34 -7.94
CA GLY A 223 -2.75 19.11 -7.24
C GLY A 223 -2.19 20.27 -8.07
N ARG A 224 -2.28 20.20 -9.41
CA ARG A 224 -1.86 21.28 -10.31
C ARG A 224 -2.96 22.32 -10.55
N HIS A 225 -4.23 21.90 -10.61
CA HIS A 225 -5.31 22.74 -11.13
C HIS A 225 -6.33 23.23 -10.09
N LEU A 226 -6.51 22.55 -8.95
CA LEU A 226 -7.64 22.80 -8.04
C LEU A 226 -7.25 23.21 -6.60
N PHE A 227 -6.03 23.72 -6.37
CA PHE A 227 -5.54 24.10 -5.04
C PHE A 227 -5.82 23.06 -3.95
N PHE A 228 -5.54 21.78 -4.27
CA PHE A 228 -5.66 20.66 -3.32
C PHE A 228 -4.45 20.64 -2.38
N GLN A 229 -4.48 21.51 -1.38
CA GLN A 229 -3.48 21.65 -0.32
C GLN A 229 -4.13 21.40 1.06
N TRP A 230 -3.37 21.59 2.15
CA TRP A 230 -3.84 21.36 3.53
C TRP A 230 -4.28 19.92 3.83
N GLY A 231 -3.71 18.91 3.15
CA GLY A 231 -4.04 17.50 3.34
C GLY A 231 -5.21 17.03 2.46
N ARG A 232 -5.82 17.92 1.66
CA ARG A 232 -6.96 17.56 0.79
C ARG A 232 -6.55 16.58 -0.31
N LEU A 233 -5.33 16.67 -0.83
CA LEU A 233 -4.87 15.77 -1.87
C LEU A 233 -4.65 14.37 -1.31
N PHE A 234 -4.13 14.28 -0.09
CA PHE A 234 -4.09 13.01 0.64
C PHE A 234 -5.49 12.46 0.94
N GLY A 235 -6.44 13.32 1.31
CA GLY A 235 -7.85 12.94 1.45
C GLY A 235 -8.42 12.33 0.16
N MET A 236 -8.11 12.92 -1.00
CA MET A 236 -8.52 12.38 -2.30
C MET A 236 -7.84 11.05 -2.61
N TYR A 237 -6.57 10.88 -2.24
CA TYR A 237 -5.90 9.59 -2.33
C TYR A 237 -6.63 8.50 -1.54
N LEU A 238 -7.06 8.79 -0.30
CA LEU A 238 -7.83 7.83 0.51
C LEU A 238 -9.16 7.46 -0.14
N VAL A 239 -9.88 8.44 -0.71
CA VAL A 239 -11.13 8.20 -1.44
C VAL A 239 -10.88 7.33 -2.66
N TRP A 240 -9.88 7.67 -3.48
CA TRP A 240 -9.58 6.95 -4.72
C TRP A 240 -9.13 5.51 -4.46
N TYR A 241 -8.17 5.33 -3.56
CA TYR A 241 -7.65 4.02 -3.20
C TYR A 241 -8.73 3.17 -2.53
N GLY A 242 -9.49 3.75 -1.59
CA GLY A 242 -10.59 3.07 -0.92
C GLY A 242 -11.69 2.62 -1.89
N ALA A 243 -12.08 3.48 -2.85
CA ALA A 243 -13.06 3.12 -3.88
C ALA A 243 -12.59 1.92 -4.72
N GLY A 244 -11.34 1.95 -5.19
CA GLY A 244 -10.75 0.80 -5.87
C GLY A 244 -10.75 -0.45 -5.00
N ARG A 245 -10.31 -0.34 -3.74
CA ARG A 245 -10.21 -1.48 -2.83
C ARG A 245 -11.55 -2.15 -2.57
N ILE A 246 -12.65 -1.39 -2.49
CA ILE A 246 -14.01 -1.95 -2.36
C ILE A 246 -14.35 -2.84 -3.57
N VAL A 247 -14.01 -2.41 -4.78
CA VAL A 247 -14.27 -3.18 -6.01
C VAL A 247 -13.37 -4.41 -6.10
N TRP A 248 -12.05 -4.23 -5.99
CA TRP A 248 -11.10 -5.33 -6.22
C TRP A 248 -11.19 -6.44 -5.17
N GLU A 249 -11.47 -6.09 -3.92
CA GLU A 249 -11.67 -7.07 -2.83
C GLU A 249 -12.88 -7.98 -3.07
N SER A 250 -13.89 -7.52 -3.83
CA SER A 250 -15.05 -8.35 -4.20
C SER A 250 -14.73 -9.42 -5.25
N ILE A 251 -13.67 -9.20 -6.04
CA ILE A 251 -13.23 -10.09 -7.12
C ILE A 251 -12.18 -11.09 -6.63
N ARG A 252 -11.49 -10.80 -5.52
CA ARG A 252 -10.39 -11.61 -5.00
C ARG A 252 -10.84 -12.94 -4.39
N LEU A 253 -10.02 -13.97 -4.60
CA LEU A 253 -10.26 -15.34 -4.11
C LEU A 253 -9.72 -15.62 -2.70
N ASP A 254 -8.85 -14.76 -2.16
CA ASP A 254 -8.19 -15.05 -0.89
C ASP A 254 -9.17 -15.21 0.29
N PRO A 255 -8.91 -16.13 1.24
CA PRO A 255 -9.70 -16.26 2.45
C PRO A 255 -9.50 -15.01 3.31
N SER A 256 -10.61 -14.39 3.70
CA SER A 256 -10.59 -13.16 4.49
C SER A 256 -11.68 -13.21 5.56
N PHE A 257 -11.41 -12.59 6.72
CA PHE A 257 -12.37 -12.52 7.81
C PHE A 257 -13.56 -11.65 7.37
N VAL A 258 -14.77 -12.17 7.57
CA VAL A 258 -16.01 -11.51 7.15
C VAL A 258 -16.75 -11.01 8.39
N VAL A 259 -17.03 -9.70 8.39
CA VAL A 259 -17.80 -9.01 9.44
C VAL A 259 -19.01 -8.37 8.79
N LEU A 260 -20.20 -8.67 9.29
CA LEU A 260 -21.47 -8.13 8.75
C LEU A 260 -21.63 -8.34 7.24
N GLY A 261 -21.17 -9.48 6.73
CA GLY A 261 -21.28 -9.83 5.29
C GLY A 261 -20.24 -9.19 4.38
N LEU A 262 -19.34 -8.35 4.91
CA LEU A 262 -18.23 -7.75 4.16
C LEU A 262 -16.88 -8.20 4.70
N ARG A 263 -15.89 -8.33 3.82
CA ARG A 263 -14.50 -8.63 4.20
C ARG A 263 -13.92 -7.47 5.01
N THR A 264 -13.03 -7.74 5.97
CA THR A 264 -12.38 -6.71 6.81
C THR A 264 -11.68 -5.63 6.00
N ASN A 265 -11.07 -5.99 4.87
CA ASN A 265 -10.44 -5.04 3.95
C ASN A 265 -11.44 -4.07 3.31
N VAL A 266 -12.68 -4.49 3.07
CA VAL A 266 -13.75 -3.61 2.58
C VAL A 266 -14.14 -2.60 3.66
N TRP A 267 -14.22 -3.03 4.93
CA TRP A 267 -14.46 -2.12 6.05
C TRP A 267 -13.36 -1.07 6.20
N ALA A 268 -12.09 -1.49 6.11
CA ALA A 268 -10.96 -0.57 6.12
C ALA A 268 -11.03 0.42 4.94
N ALA A 269 -11.43 -0.04 3.75
CA ALA A 269 -11.60 0.81 2.58
C ALA A 269 -12.75 1.81 2.74
N ILE A 270 -13.90 1.40 3.28
CA ILE A 270 -15.03 2.31 3.61
C ILE A 270 -14.57 3.36 4.62
N GLY A 271 -13.85 2.96 5.67
CA GLY A 271 -13.28 3.88 6.65
C GLY A 271 -12.30 4.88 6.02
N ALA A 272 -11.45 4.43 5.09
CA ALA A 272 -10.54 5.30 4.34
C ALA A 272 -11.30 6.31 3.48
N VAL A 273 -12.33 5.88 2.75
CA VAL A 273 -13.19 6.80 1.97
C VAL A 273 -13.86 7.84 2.86
N ALA A 274 -14.47 7.41 3.96
CA ALA A 274 -15.13 8.32 4.90
C ALA A 274 -14.15 9.34 5.49
N LEU A 275 -12.98 8.87 5.94
CA LEU A 275 -11.91 9.74 6.45
C LEU A 275 -11.44 10.73 5.38
N GLY A 276 -11.23 10.27 4.13
CA GLY A 276 -10.83 11.12 3.02
C GLY A 276 -11.84 12.23 2.73
N VAL A 277 -13.14 11.90 2.67
CA VAL A 277 -14.22 12.87 2.49
C VAL A 277 -14.27 13.88 3.64
N LEU A 278 -14.13 13.42 4.89
CA LEU A 278 -14.10 14.29 6.07
C LEU A 278 -12.91 15.24 6.05
N ILE A 279 -11.71 14.76 5.70
CA ILE A 279 -10.51 15.60 5.54
C ILE A 279 -10.74 16.66 4.48
N ILE A 280 -11.25 16.28 3.30
CA ILE A 280 -11.51 17.24 2.21
C ILE A 280 -12.53 18.29 2.66
N GLY A 281 -13.66 17.87 3.22
CA GLY A 281 -14.73 18.76 3.66
C GLY A 281 -14.28 19.73 4.76
N PHE A 282 -13.69 19.21 5.83
CA PHE A 282 -13.23 20.03 6.96
C PHE A 282 -12.14 21.01 6.54
N GLN A 283 -11.14 20.54 5.78
CA GLN A 283 -10.07 21.42 5.34
C GLN A 283 -10.56 22.45 4.33
N ARG A 284 -11.56 22.13 3.48
CA ARG A 284 -12.20 23.10 2.57
C ARG A 284 -12.89 24.23 3.32
N LEU A 285 -13.57 23.92 4.41
CA LEU A 285 -14.25 24.92 5.24
C LEU A 285 -13.25 25.77 6.04
N ARG A 286 -12.19 25.15 6.58
CA ARG A 286 -11.21 25.84 7.44
C ARG A 286 -10.20 26.70 6.68
N HIS A 287 -9.86 26.31 5.45
CA HIS A 287 -8.78 26.93 4.68
C HIS A 287 -9.23 27.27 3.26
N PRO A 288 -10.21 28.18 3.04
CA PRO A 288 -10.67 28.51 1.69
C PRO A 288 -9.55 29.00 0.77
N GLU A 289 -8.49 29.56 1.35
CA GLU A 289 -7.32 30.07 0.65
C GLU A 289 -6.22 29.00 0.43
N PRO A 290 -5.38 29.18 -0.61
CA PRO A 290 -4.20 28.34 -0.83
C PRO A 290 -3.25 28.33 0.38
N GLU A 291 -2.55 27.23 0.57
CA GLU A 291 -1.48 27.09 1.56
C GLU A 291 -0.25 27.91 1.13
N GLU A 292 -0.06 29.06 1.78
CA GLU A 292 1.03 30.01 1.52
C GLU A 292 2.43 29.39 1.62
N SER A 293 2.65 28.51 2.61
CA SER A 293 3.96 27.95 2.93
C SER A 293 3.83 26.51 3.44
N PRO A 294 4.75 25.60 3.06
CA PRO A 294 4.80 24.24 3.60
C PRO A 294 5.31 24.20 5.05
N PHE A 295 5.85 25.30 5.58
CA PHE A 295 6.43 25.37 6.92
C PHE A 295 5.37 25.72 7.98
N ILE A 296 5.54 25.23 9.22
CA ILE A 296 4.69 25.63 10.34
C ILE A 296 5.06 27.09 10.67
N LYS A 297 4.07 28.00 10.75
CA LYS A 297 4.34 29.37 11.19
C LYS A 297 4.78 29.30 12.65
N ASP A 298 6.04 29.65 12.95
CA ASP A 298 6.48 29.79 14.33
C ASP A 298 5.59 30.82 15.01
N ARG A 299 4.98 30.42 16.13
CA ARG A 299 4.09 31.29 16.93
C ARG A 299 4.80 32.54 17.47
N GLU A 300 6.13 32.64 17.32
CA GLU A 300 6.95 33.73 17.84
C GLU A 300 6.81 35.04 17.07
N GLN A 301 6.30 35.03 15.83
CA GLN A 301 6.11 36.27 15.05
C GLN A 301 4.76 36.98 15.29
N GLN A 302 3.88 36.44 16.14
CA GLN A 302 2.64 37.13 16.53
C GLN A 302 2.77 37.95 17.81
N THR A 303 3.80 37.71 18.63
CA THR A 303 4.01 38.46 19.88
C THR A 303 4.76 39.78 19.66
N THR A 304 5.50 39.91 18.56
CA THR A 304 6.28 41.12 18.23
C THR A 304 5.54 42.15 17.37
N ALA A 305 4.28 41.91 17.03
CA ALA A 305 3.44 42.84 16.26
C ALA A 305 2.39 43.58 17.12
N THR A 306 2.44 43.43 18.45
CA THR A 306 1.50 44.05 19.40
C THR A 306 2.15 44.93 20.46
N ASP A 307 3.46 45.21 20.35
CA ASP A 307 4.17 46.13 21.26
C ASP A 307 4.60 47.41 20.53
#